data_AF-A0A2H0N2W6-F1
#
_entry.id   AF-A0A2H0N2W6-F1
#
_cell.length_a   1.000
_cell.length_b   1.000
_cell.length_c   1.000
_cell.angle_alpha   90.00
_cell.angle_beta   90.00
_cell.angle_gamma   90.00
#
_symmetry.space_group_name_H-M   'P 1'
#
loop_
_entity.id
_entity.type
_entity.pdbx_description
1 polymer ?
#
loop_
_entity_poly.entity_id
_entity_poly.type
_entity_poly.pdbx_seq_one_letter_code
_entity_poly.pdbx_strand_id
1 'polypeptide(L)' 'MTKITTYFREALYELRKVTWPTKKQTINYSIVVIALTITMAVFFALLDYIFTRLLGLII' A
#
# COMPACT_ATOMS: atom_id res chain seq x y z
N MET A 1 32.97 15.16 -21.59
CA MET A 1 31.74 15.50 -20.85
C MET A 1 31.01 14.20 -20.51
N THR A 2 30.52 14.10 -19.28
CA THR A 2 30.43 12.91 -18.41
C THR A 2 29.42 11.83 -18.84
N LYS A 3 29.87 10.59 -19.08
CA LYS A 3 29.03 9.41 -19.41
C LYS A 3 27.80 9.20 -18.50
N ILE A 4 27.90 9.65 -17.25
CA ILE A 4 26.83 9.57 -16.25
C ILE A 4 25.61 10.40 -16.65
N THR A 5 25.79 11.58 -17.24
CA THR A 5 24.65 12.43 -17.63
C THR A 5 23.88 11.81 -18.81
N THR A 6 24.58 11.12 -19.71
CA THR A 6 23.96 10.35 -20.80
C THR A 6 23.15 9.17 -20.28
N TYR A 7 23.68 8.42 -19.31
CA TYR A 7 22.99 7.28 -18.68
C TYR A 7 21.69 7.69 -17.99
N PHE A 8 21.69 8.78 -17.21
CA PHE A 8 20.47 9.31 -16.59
C PHE A 8 19.45 9.79 -17.63
N ARG A 9 19.92 10.36 -18.75
CA ARG A 9 19.06 10.82 -19.83
C ARG A 9 18.39 9.66 -20.56
N GLU A 10 19.12 8.57 -20.81
CA GLU A 10 18.59 7.34 -21.41
C GLU A 10 17.60 6.63 -20.46
N ALA A 11 17.95 6.51 -19.18
CA ALA A 11 17.05 5.94 -18.15
C ALA A 11 15.74 6.73 -18.02
N LEU A 12 15.80 8.07 -18.07
CA LEU A 12 14.60 8.91 -18.04
C LEU A 12 13.73 8.71 -19.30
N TYR A 13 14.36 8.42 -20.44
CA TYR A 13 13.66 8.15 -21.70
C TYR A 13 12.95 6.79 -21.67
N GLU A 14 13.54 5.78 -21.05
CA GLU A 14 12.90 4.47 -20.82
C GLU A 14 11.79 4.53 -19.78
N LEU A 15 12.00 5.28 -18.68
CA LEU A 15 10.96 5.50 -17.66
C LEU A 15 9.72 6.21 -18.21
N ARG A 16 9.86 7.01 -19.28
CA ARG A 16 8.73 7.61 -20.00
C ARG A 16 7.95 6.62 -20.86
N LYS A 17 8.54 5.49 -21.24
CA LYS A 17 7.83 4.40 -21.93
C LYS A 17 7.01 3.54 -20.97
N VAL A 18 7.25 3.66 -19.66
CA VAL A 18 6.45 3.00 -18.64
C VAL A 18 5.06 3.62 -18.62
N THR A 19 4.06 2.80 -18.88
CA THR A 19 2.64 3.16 -18.80
C THR A 19 2.23 3.30 -17.35
N TRP A 20 2.42 4.49 -16.79
CA TRP A 20 1.96 4.81 -15.45
C TRP A 20 0.43 4.79 -15.38
N PRO A 21 -0.14 4.26 -14.29
CA PRO A 21 -1.58 4.26 -14.07
C PRO A 21 -2.12 5.69 -14.07
N THR A 22 -3.32 5.86 -14.62
CA THR A 22 -3.98 7.17 -14.62
C THR A 22 -4.30 7.59 -13.18
N LYS A 23 -4.31 8.91 -12.91
CA LYS A 23 -4.61 9.45 -11.57
C LYS A 23 -5.89 8.85 -10.96
N LYS A 24 -6.91 8.60 -11.80
CA LYS A 24 -8.18 7.98 -11.39
C LYS A 24 -8.02 6.54 -10.94
N GLN A 25 -7.22 5.73 -11.65
CA GLN A 25 -6.93 4.35 -11.27
C GLN A 25 -6.18 4.29 -9.94
N THR A 26 -5.16 5.14 -9.76
CA THR A 26 -4.40 5.19 -8.51
C THR A 26 -5.29 5.53 -7.33
N ILE A 27 -6.17 6.53 -7.45
CA ILE A 27 -7.10 6.91 -6.38
C ILE A 27 -8.08 5.76 -6.06
N ASN A 28 -8.64 5.12 -7.08
CA ASN A 28 -9.56 4.01 -6.86
C ASN A 28 -8.88 2.84 -6.11
N TYR A 29 -7.65 2.49 -6.49
CA TYR A 29 -6.90 1.44 -5.79
C TYR A 29 -6.56 1.85 -4.35
N SER A 30 -6.18 3.11 -4.11
CA SER A 30 -5.94 3.60 -2.75
C SER A 30 -7.21 3.53 -1.88
N ILE A 31 -8.39 3.88 -2.41
CA ILE A 31 -9.66 3.79 -1.67
C ILE A 31 -9.97 2.33 -1.29
N VAL A 32 -9.76 1.39 -2.21
CA VAL A 32 -9.96 -0.04 -1.93
C VAL A 32 -9.02 -0.52 -0.82
N VAL A 33 -7.74 -0.12 -0.86
CA VAL A 33 -6.76 -0.47 0.18
C VAL A 33 -7.13 0.12 1.53
N ILE A 34 -7.61 1.35 1.57
CA ILE A 34 -8.07 2.02 2.81
C ILE A 34 -9.28 1.27 3.39
N ALA A 35 -10.27 0.93 2.56
CA ALA A 35 -11.44 0.18 3.00
C ALA A 35 -11.06 -1.20 3.58
N LEU A 36 -10.14 -1.90 2.91
CA LEU A 36 -9.66 -3.21 3.36
C LEU A 36 -8.92 -3.12 4.69
N THR A 37 -8.01 -2.15 4.84
CA THR A 37 -7.23 -1.96 6.06
C THR A 37 -8.10 -1.58 7.25
N ILE A 38 -9.10 -0.72 7.06
CA ILE A 38 -10.09 -0.39 8.11
C ILE A 38 -10.85 -1.66 8.52
N THR A 39 -11.30 -2.46 7.55
CA THR A 39 -12.03 -3.71 7.82
C THR A 39 -11.18 -4.69 8.64
N MET A 40 -9.92 -4.88 8.26
CA MET A 40 -8.97 -5.71 9.00
C MET A 40 -8.70 -5.17 10.40
N ALA A 41 -8.54 -3.85 10.56
CA ALA A 41 -8.32 -3.24 11.87
C ALA A 41 -9.48 -3.51 12.83
N VAL A 42 -10.73 -3.36 12.36
CA VAL A 42 -11.92 -3.67 13.15
C VAL A 42 -11.98 -5.17 13.50
N PHE A 43 -11.66 -6.03 12.54
CA PHE A 43 -11.64 -7.47 12.77
C PHE A 43 -10.63 -7.88 13.85
N PHE A 44 -9.40 -7.36 13.79
CA PHE A 44 -8.39 -7.63 14.81
C PHE A 44 -8.78 -7.06 16.17
N ALA A 45 -9.30 -5.84 16.22
CA ALA A 45 -9.77 -5.25 17.48
C ALA A 45 -10.87 -6.09 18.16
N LEU A 46 -11.78 -6.67 17.36
CA LEU A 46 -12.81 -7.58 17.87
C LEU A 46 -12.19 -8.87 18.42
N LEU A 47 -11.25 -9.46 17.67
CA LEU A 47 -10.56 -10.68 18.10
C LEU A 47 -9.79 -10.45 19.40
N ASP A 48 -9.02 -9.36 19.50
CA ASP A 48 -8.26 -9.01 20.71
C ASP A 48 -9.19 -8.85 21.93
N TYR A 49 -10.38 -8.27 21.73
CA TYR A 49 -11.38 -8.15 22.79
C TYR A 49 -11.87 -9.53 23.28
N ILE A 50 -12.19 -10.41 22.33
CA ILE A 50 -12.67 -11.77 22.62
C ILE A 50 -11.57 -12.57 23.35
N PHE A 51 -10.33 -12.53 22.85
CA PHE A 51 -9.20 -13.21 23.47
C PHE A 51 -8.90 -12.67 24.86
N THR A 52 -8.93 -11.35 25.06
CA THR A 52 -8.70 -10.76 26.38
C THR A 52 -9.76 -11.21 27.39
N ARG A 53 -11.04 -11.26 26.97
CA ARG A 53 -12.14 -11.76 27.81
C ARG A 53 -12.02 -13.25 28.13
N LEU A 54 -11.65 -14.07 27.16
CA LEU A 54 -11.43 -15.51 27.34
C LEU A 54 -10.24 -15.80 28.25
N LEU A 55 -9.12 -15.13 28.03
CA LEU A 55 -7.91 -15.30 28.85
C LEU A 55 -8.14 -14.82 30.28
N GLY A 56 -8.85 -13.71 30.48
CA GLY A 56 -9.24 -13.24 31.82
C GLY A 56 -10.32 -14.07 32.52
N LEU A 57 -10.92 -15.07 31.85
CA LEU A 57 -11.76 -16.10 32.48
C LEU A 57 -10.95 -17.33 32.90
N ILE A 58 -9.78 -17.56 32.30
CA ILE A 58 -8.92 -18.73 32.52
C ILE A 58 -7.86 -18.43 33.60
N ILE A 59 -7.35 -17.19 33.64
CA ILE A 59 -6.46 -16.66 34.69
C ILE A 59 -7.31 -16.04 35.79
#